data_AF-A0A0J8QJY4-F1
#
_entry.id   AF-A0A0J8QJY4-F1
#
_cell.length_a   1.000
_cell.length_b   1.000
_cell.length_c   1.000
_cell.angle_alpha   90.00
_cell.angle_beta   90.00
_cell.angle_gamma   90.00
#
_symmetry.space_group_name_H-M   'P 1'
#
loop_
_entity.id
_entity.type
_entity.pdbx_description
1 polymer ?
#
loop_
_entity_poly.entity_id
_entity_poly.type
_entity_poly.pdbx_seq_one_letter_code
_entity_poly.pdbx_strand_id
1 'polypeptide(L)'
;MPSRFGYQQNTVTPDDLIRTDTLIKTFGASISAVEISQRGVGCEPGATLLDTIPRMTLTHLRILSETALSYAAIGGLQNSMANKTVYEFRDMHRRKLCQLFLGHRGISGLASLANENKNIEPLFAMDTFVFLAECSLCLVPVLNIDIHHVVRICYVAEIIKVVLSFILRPEGLVAQLNCSMLLMVDEAKEEALTQGPDFIRGFFDWIVATYRASALRETRNPGALNFDDPSPYILRVLAKVAAKYALPFLRKVAILLHVQYGVEFPNTGVDCADLSEIDRLTSLLRLPTVEEIFASFSGDPRENPLDSLASGWIAHWNTSRPKGESRRPEGPPLSHPAIYELVGLPKYYDTLFDEANQRRCPTTGKELTDPCLCLFCSEIFCGQATCCMDESKIGGCNRHVEK
;
A
#
# COMPACT_ATOMS: atom_id res chain seq x y z
N MET A 1 7.89 12.45 -7.67
CA MET A 1 6.80 12.62 -6.69
C MET A 1 6.74 14.08 -6.31
N PRO A 2 5.57 14.75 -6.35
CA PRO A 2 5.47 16.15 -5.97
C PRO A 2 5.58 16.30 -4.45
N SER A 3 6.31 17.33 -4.01
CA SER A 3 6.35 17.73 -2.59
C SER A 3 5.01 18.34 -2.19
N ARG A 4 4.59 18.10 -0.94
CA ARG A 4 3.46 18.81 -0.34
C ARG A 4 3.80 20.26 0.02
N PHE A 5 5.08 20.59 0.10
CA PHE A 5 5.57 21.91 0.46
C PHE A 5 5.81 22.73 -0.81
N GLY A 6 4.90 23.67 -1.07
CA GLY A 6 5.02 24.65 -2.15
C GLY A 6 5.62 25.95 -1.63
N TYR A 7 6.74 26.38 -2.24
CA TYR A 7 7.33 27.69 -1.97
C TYR A 7 7.29 28.55 -3.23
N GLN A 8 7.01 29.84 -3.05
CA GLN A 8 7.15 30.82 -4.12
C GLN A 8 8.64 30.99 -4.44
N GLN A 9 9.00 31.04 -5.73
CA GLN A 9 10.39 31.12 -6.19
C GLN A 9 11.18 32.28 -5.54
N ASN A 10 10.52 33.40 -5.26
CA ASN A 10 11.14 34.59 -4.66
C ASN A 10 11.50 34.42 -3.18
N THR A 11 11.03 33.36 -2.52
CA THR A 11 11.26 33.12 -1.09
C THR A 11 12.37 32.11 -0.83
N VAL A 12 12.81 31.35 -1.84
CA VAL A 12 13.78 30.25 -1.71
C VAL A 12 15.17 30.74 -2.07
N THR A 13 16.12 30.61 -1.14
CA THR A 13 17.54 30.83 -1.44
C THR A 13 18.20 29.55 -1.96
N PRO A 14 19.28 29.63 -2.75
CA PRO A 14 19.97 28.45 -3.27
C PRO A 14 20.46 27.48 -2.19
N ASP A 15 20.75 28.00 -0.99
CA ASP A 15 21.25 27.23 0.14
C ASP A 15 20.14 26.57 0.99
N ASP A 16 18.86 26.85 0.69
CA ASP A 16 17.73 26.31 1.44
C ASP A 16 17.53 24.81 1.16
N LEU A 17 17.59 24.00 2.21
CA LEU A 17 17.31 22.56 2.12
C LEU A 17 15.80 22.26 2.29
N ILE A 18 15.04 22.43 1.22
CA ILE A 18 13.56 22.25 1.20
C ILE A 18 13.11 20.94 0.55
N ARG A 19 11.82 20.60 0.70
CA ARG A 19 11.17 19.39 0.13
C ARG A 19 11.72 18.09 0.72
N THR A 20 11.98 18.08 2.03
CA THR A 20 12.44 16.90 2.77
C THR A 20 11.49 15.72 2.62
N ASP A 21 10.19 15.99 2.51
CA ASP A 21 9.15 14.98 2.31
C ASP A 21 9.38 14.14 1.05
N THR A 22 9.84 14.77 -0.03
CA THR A 22 10.06 14.09 -1.31
C THR A 22 11.25 13.15 -1.21
N LEU A 23 12.33 13.58 -0.55
CA LEU A 23 13.52 12.76 -0.35
C LEU A 23 13.21 11.54 0.53
N ILE A 24 12.54 11.76 1.67
CA ILE A 24 12.13 10.69 2.60
C ILE A 24 11.16 9.71 1.91
N LYS A 25 10.17 10.22 1.16
CA LYS A 25 9.22 9.37 0.43
C LYS A 25 9.90 8.57 -0.68
N THR A 26 10.90 9.15 -1.34
CA THR A 26 11.69 8.46 -2.38
C THR A 26 12.40 7.25 -1.81
N PHE A 27 12.92 7.31 -0.57
CA PHE A 27 13.53 6.15 0.09
C PHE A 27 12.57 4.95 0.21
N GLY A 28 11.37 5.15 0.74
CA GLY A 28 10.35 4.09 0.84
C GLY A 28 9.89 3.57 -0.53
N ALA A 29 9.77 4.47 -1.52
CA ALA A 29 9.43 4.10 -2.89
C ALA A 29 10.55 3.28 -3.57
N SER A 30 11.82 3.62 -3.34
CA SER A 30 12.97 2.89 -3.86
C SER A 30 13.04 1.48 -3.28
N ILE A 31 12.82 1.28 -1.98
CA ILE A 31 12.73 -0.08 -1.40
C ILE A 31 11.58 -0.86 -2.03
N SER A 32 10.42 -0.21 -2.23
CA SER A 32 9.27 -0.86 -2.86
C SER A 32 9.58 -1.29 -4.30
N ALA A 33 10.28 -0.47 -5.07
CA ALA A 33 10.72 -0.81 -6.43
C ALA A 33 11.70 -1.98 -6.45
N VAL A 34 12.65 -2.02 -5.50
CA VAL A 34 13.57 -3.15 -5.36
C VAL A 34 12.82 -4.43 -5.02
N GLU A 35 11.87 -4.41 -4.07
CA GLU A 35 11.05 -5.58 -3.76
C GLU A 35 10.25 -6.06 -4.98
N ILE A 36 9.65 -5.13 -5.74
CA ILE A 36 8.92 -5.47 -6.97
C ILE A 36 9.82 -6.20 -7.97
N SER A 37 11.08 -5.74 -8.12
CA SER A 37 12.06 -6.40 -9.02
C SER A 37 12.44 -7.82 -8.59
N GLN A 38 12.21 -8.19 -7.33
CA GLN A 38 12.50 -9.51 -6.78
C GLN A 38 11.29 -10.46 -6.84
N ARG A 39 10.14 -10.00 -7.33
CA ARG A 39 8.96 -10.88 -7.49
C ARG A 39 9.17 -11.83 -8.66
N GLY A 40 9.00 -13.12 -8.42
CA GLY A 40 9.22 -14.15 -9.44
C GLY A 40 10.69 -14.53 -9.66
N VAL A 41 11.62 -13.92 -8.92
CA VAL A 41 13.03 -14.32 -8.94
C VAL A 41 13.21 -15.54 -8.04
N GLY A 42 13.74 -16.62 -8.60
CA GLY A 42 14.06 -17.84 -7.86
C GLY A 42 15.22 -17.61 -6.88
N CYS A 43 15.23 -18.36 -5.81
CA CYS A 43 16.27 -18.31 -4.78
C CYS A 43 16.83 -19.72 -4.56
N GLU A 44 18.14 -19.84 -4.39
CA GLU A 44 18.76 -21.12 -4.05
C GLU A 44 18.31 -21.58 -2.65
N PRO A 45 18.23 -22.89 -2.38
CA PRO A 45 17.90 -23.39 -1.04
C PRO A 45 18.84 -22.81 0.02
N GLY A 46 18.26 -22.15 1.03
CA GLY A 46 19.00 -21.47 2.10
C GLY A 46 19.38 -20.01 1.79
N ALA A 47 19.35 -19.55 0.55
CA ALA A 47 19.58 -18.12 0.29
C ALA A 47 18.41 -17.27 0.82
N THR A 48 18.73 -16.06 1.27
CA THR A 48 17.77 -15.07 1.75
C THR A 48 17.33 -14.15 0.60
N LEU A 49 16.22 -13.44 0.78
CA LEU A 49 15.81 -12.37 -0.12
C LEU A 49 16.93 -11.33 -0.36
N LEU A 50 17.76 -11.06 0.65
CA LEU A 50 18.82 -10.07 0.52
C LEU A 50 19.97 -10.56 -0.38
N ASP A 51 20.20 -11.86 -0.44
CA ASP A 51 21.25 -12.46 -1.27
C ASP A 51 20.94 -12.35 -2.77
N THR A 52 19.65 -12.26 -3.14
CA THR A 52 19.23 -12.07 -4.54
C THR A 52 19.28 -10.62 -4.99
N ILE A 53 19.39 -9.67 -4.06
CA ILE A 53 19.48 -8.23 -4.37
C ILE A 53 20.94 -7.86 -4.62
N PRO A 54 21.27 -7.18 -5.74
CA PRO A 54 22.63 -6.73 -6.00
C PRO A 54 23.19 -5.87 -4.86
N ARG A 55 24.42 -6.15 -4.41
CA ARG A 55 25.10 -5.41 -3.35
C ARG A 55 25.16 -3.89 -3.60
N MET A 56 25.32 -3.49 -4.86
CA MET A 56 25.30 -2.08 -5.26
C MET A 56 23.95 -1.42 -4.96
N THR A 57 22.84 -2.12 -5.22
CA THR A 57 21.48 -1.65 -4.92
C THR A 57 21.27 -1.47 -3.42
N LEU A 58 21.70 -2.43 -2.59
CA LEU A 58 21.62 -2.31 -1.12
C LEU A 58 22.46 -1.14 -0.61
N THR A 59 23.65 -0.94 -1.17
CA THR A 59 24.54 0.17 -0.84
C THR A 59 23.90 1.52 -1.19
N HIS A 60 23.27 1.63 -2.37
CA HIS A 60 22.56 2.85 -2.77
C HIS A 60 21.37 3.15 -1.85
N LEU A 61 20.60 2.13 -1.43
CA LEU A 61 19.51 2.33 -0.48
C LEU A 61 20.02 2.82 0.88
N ARG A 62 21.14 2.29 1.38
CA ARG A 62 21.78 2.78 2.61
C ARG A 62 22.23 4.23 2.47
N ILE A 63 22.92 4.57 1.37
CA ILE A 63 23.33 5.95 1.07
C ILE A 63 22.11 6.88 1.02
N LEU A 64 21.01 6.47 0.39
CA LEU A 64 19.79 7.26 0.31
C LEU A 64 19.16 7.51 1.68
N SER A 65 19.16 6.50 2.57
CA SER A 65 18.70 6.63 3.95
C SER A 65 19.53 7.64 4.75
N GLU A 66 20.86 7.49 4.73
CA GLU A 66 21.80 8.40 5.39
C GLU A 66 21.74 9.82 4.83
N THR A 67 21.56 9.94 3.51
CA THR A 67 21.38 11.23 2.84
C THR A 67 20.10 11.91 3.31
N ALA A 68 18.99 11.17 3.44
CA ALA A 68 17.73 11.75 3.93
C ALA A 68 17.84 12.24 5.38
N LEU A 69 18.49 11.48 6.26
CA LEU A 69 18.75 11.88 7.65
C LEU A 69 19.67 13.10 7.72
N SER A 70 20.80 13.05 7.00
CA SER A 70 21.79 14.13 6.97
C SER A 70 21.21 15.42 6.38
N TYR A 71 20.41 15.31 5.32
CA TYR A 71 19.74 16.44 4.68
C TYR A 71 18.81 17.17 5.66
N ALA A 72 17.98 16.42 6.39
CA ALA A 72 17.10 16.99 7.41
C ALA A 72 17.88 17.59 8.59
N ALA A 73 18.94 16.91 9.05
CA ALA A 73 19.77 17.39 10.16
C ALA A 73 20.54 18.67 9.82
N ILE A 74 21.23 18.70 8.67
CA ILE A 74 21.98 19.88 8.20
C ILE A 74 21.03 21.05 7.95
N GLY A 75 19.90 20.81 7.30
CA GLY A 75 18.91 21.86 7.08
C GLY A 75 18.35 22.40 8.41
N GLY A 76 18.20 21.53 9.41
CA GLY A 76 17.83 21.93 10.78
C GLY A 76 18.85 22.83 11.49
N LEU A 77 20.14 22.71 11.17
CA LEU A 77 21.22 23.51 11.76
C LEU A 77 21.43 24.86 11.05
N GLN A 78 20.86 25.07 9.86
CA GLN A 78 20.97 26.35 9.17
C GLN A 78 20.26 27.45 9.97
N ASN A 79 21.03 28.46 10.41
CA ASN A 79 20.55 29.64 11.14
C ASN A 79 19.85 30.64 10.20
N SER A 80 18.77 30.21 9.53
CA SER A 80 17.86 31.09 8.80
C SER A 80 16.70 31.51 9.72
N MET A 81 16.31 32.78 9.69
CA MET A 81 15.20 33.32 10.52
C MET A 81 13.88 32.58 10.34
N ALA A 82 13.71 31.86 9.22
CA ALA A 82 12.62 30.91 8.99
C ALA A 82 13.21 29.60 8.47
N ASN A 83 13.61 28.71 9.38
CA ASN A 83 14.12 27.40 9.00
C ASN A 83 12.99 26.52 8.43
N LYS A 84 12.83 26.60 7.10
CA LYS A 84 11.82 25.86 6.34
C LYS A 84 11.98 24.35 6.52
N THR A 85 13.21 23.86 6.56
CA THR A 85 13.51 22.43 6.79
C THR A 85 12.94 21.94 8.12
N VAL A 86 13.14 22.72 9.20
CA VAL A 86 12.56 22.40 10.53
C VAL A 86 11.05 22.42 10.48
N TYR A 87 10.45 23.39 9.78
CA TYR A 87 9.00 23.44 9.61
C TYR A 87 8.48 22.18 8.89
N GLU A 88 9.08 21.81 7.77
CA GLU A 88 8.71 20.64 6.99
C GLU A 88 8.82 19.36 7.82
N PHE A 89 9.97 19.16 8.47
CA PHE A 89 10.24 17.98 9.28
C PHE A 89 9.28 17.87 10.49
N ARG A 90 9.01 18.99 11.18
CA ARG A 90 8.06 19.04 12.30
C ARG A 90 6.64 18.71 11.85
N ASP A 91 6.22 19.23 10.70
CA ASP A 91 4.89 18.96 10.16
C ASP A 91 4.77 17.50 9.67
N MET A 92 5.82 16.95 9.06
CA MET A 92 5.90 15.51 8.75
C MET A 92 5.77 14.66 10.02
N HIS A 93 6.61 14.90 11.03
CA HIS A 93 6.59 14.17 12.30
C HIS A 93 5.19 14.22 12.93
N ARG A 94 4.58 15.41 13.03
CA ARG A 94 3.24 15.60 13.59
C ARG A 94 2.19 14.79 12.83
N ARG A 95 2.21 14.80 11.49
CA ARG A 95 1.26 14.02 10.69
C ARG A 95 1.43 12.52 10.89
N LYS A 96 2.67 12.01 10.91
CA LYS A 96 2.93 10.59 11.15
C LYS A 96 2.48 10.13 12.54
N LEU A 97 2.74 10.95 13.55
CA LEU A 97 2.24 10.70 14.89
C LEU A 97 0.71 10.62 14.92
N CYS A 98 0.02 11.57 14.28
CA CYS A 98 -1.44 11.57 14.19
C CYS A 98 -1.97 10.36 13.41
N GLN A 99 -1.37 10.04 12.26
CA GLN A 99 -1.82 8.94 11.39
C GLN A 99 -1.62 7.56 12.03
N LEU A 100 -0.49 7.33 12.71
CA LEU A 100 -0.17 6.04 13.33
C LEU A 100 -0.95 5.81 14.63
N PHE A 101 -1.06 6.85 15.47
CA PHE A 101 -1.63 6.72 16.82
C PHE A 101 -3.05 7.25 16.97
N LEU A 102 -3.77 7.49 15.87
CA LEU A 102 -5.15 7.93 15.96
C LEU A 102 -6.01 6.89 16.69
N GLY A 103 -6.75 7.31 17.71
CA GLY A 103 -7.56 6.42 18.55
C GLY A 103 -6.80 5.84 19.76
N HIS A 104 -5.52 6.15 19.94
CA HIS A 104 -4.75 5.70 21.10
C HIS A 104 -5.32 6.28 22.41
N ARG A 105 -5.69 5.42 23.36
CA ARG A 105 -6.35 5.83 24.63
C ARG A 105 -5.48 6.78 25.49
N GLY A 106 -4.16 6.64 25.41
CA GLY A 106 -3.21 7.43 26.20
C GLY A 106 -2.72 8.72 25.55
N ILE A 107 -3.03 9.00 24.27
CA ILE A 107 -2.56 10.21 23.59
C ILE A 107 -3.78 11.08 23.26
N SER A 108 -4.07 12.01 24.17
CA SER A 108 -5.13 13.00 23.99
C SER A 108 -4.75 14.03 22.92
N GLY A 109 -5.75 14.67 22.30
CA GLY A 109 -5.57 15.74 21.33
C GLY A 109 -5.32 15.31 19.89
N LEU A 110 -4.92 14.06 19.60
CA LEU A 110 -4.70 13.59 18.22
C LEU A 110 -5.98 13.64 17.37
N ALA A 111 -7.13 13.29 17.95
CA ALA A 111 -8.43 13.38 17.27
C ALA A 111 -8.82 14.84 16.96
N SER A 112 -8.50 15.78 17.88
CA SER A 112 -8.68 17.22 17.64
C SER A 112 -7.76 17.69 16.52
N LEU A 113 -6.49 17.29 16.56
CA LEU A 113 -5.50 17.61 15.52
C LEU A 113 -5.88 17.05 14.14
N ALA A 114 -6.45 15.84 14.08
CA ALA A 114 -6.94 15.26 12.83
C ALA A 114 -8.18 16.00 12.31
N ASN A 115 -9.15 16.32 13.18
CA ASN A 115 -10.38 17.02 12.80
C ASN A 115 -10.15 18.50 12.43
N GLU A 116 -9.26 19.20 13.14
CA GLU A 116 -8.87 20.58 12.85
C GLU A 116 -8.08 20.67 11.54
N ASN A 117 -7.29 19.64 11.22
CA ASN A 117 -6.54 19.54 9.98
C ASN A 117 -7.20 18.54 9.03
N LYS A 118 -8.32 18.93 8.41
CA LYS A 118 -8.95 18.19 7.30
C LYS A 118 -8.00 17.83 6.13
N ASN A 119 -6.77 18.33 6.16
CA ASN A 119 -5.70 18.07 5.20
C ASN A 119 -4.81 16.87 5.58
N ILE A 120 -5.00 16.22 6.74
CA ILE A 120 -4.24 15.00 7.08
C ILE A 120 -4.92 13.82 6.41
N GLU A 121 -4.25 13.26 5.41
CA GLU A 121 -4.69 12.06 4.73
C GLU A 121 -4.73 10.85 5.70
N PRO A 122 -5.74 9.96 5.63
CA PRO A 122 -5.78 8.75 6.45
C PRO A 122 -4.62 7.79 6.18
N LEU A 123 -4.19 7.03 7.20
CA LEU A 123 -3.19 5.98 7.04
C LEU A 123 -3.59 4.98 5.93
N PHE A 124 -4.87 4.60 5.90
CA PHE A 124 -5.39 3.65 4.90
C PHE A 124 -5.46 4.22 3.47
N ALA A 125 -5.34 5.54 3.27
CA ALA A 125 -5.22 6.10 1.93
C ALA A 125 -3.79 5.99 1.37
N MET A 126 -2.79 5.76 2.25
CA MET A 126 -1.38 5.72 1.89
C MET A 126 -0.88 4.28 1.65
N ASP A 127 0.26 4.11 0.98
CA ASP A 127 1.01 2.85 1.03
C ASP A 127 1.62 2.68 2.43
N THR A 128 1.22 1.64 3.16
CA THR A 128 1.57 1.43 4.57
C THR A 128 3.07 1.18 4.76
N PHE A 129 3.75 0.58 3.78
CA PHE A 129 5.19 0.40 3.85
C PHE A 129 5.93 1.71 3.61
N VAL A 130 5.52 2.50 2.60
CA VAL A 130 6.12 3.83 2.39
C VAL A 130 5.89 4.71 3.61
N PHE A 131 4.71 4.62 4.24
CA PHE A 131 4.43 5.28 5.51
C PHE A 131 5.40 4.82 6.63
N LEU A 132 5.67 3.52 6.76
CA LEU A 132 6.63 2.97 7.71
C LEU A 132 8.05 3.48 7.46
N ALA A 133 8.50 3.51 6.20
CA ALA A 133 9.81 4.04 5.82
C ALA A 133 9.92 5.55 6.07
N GLU A 134 8.83 6.30 5.94
CA GLU A 134 8.80 7.70 6.39
C GLU A 134 8.92 7.79 7.93
N CYS A 135 8.20 6.95 8.68
CA CYS A 135 8.29 6.91 10.14
C CYS A 135 9.69 6.53 10.64
N SER A 136 10.39 5.63 9.95
CA SER A 136 11.75 5.22 10.32
C SER A 136 12.75 6.38 10.22
N LEU A 137 12.49 7.38 9.39
CA LEU A 137 13.36 8.54 9.19
C LEU A 137 12.93 9.78 9.99
N CYS A 138 11.64 9.94 10.29
CA CYS A 138 11.14 11.14 10.97
C CYS A 138 10.56 10.90 12.36
N LEU A 139 9.94 9.74 12.65
CA LEU A 139 9.24 9.47 13.90
C LEU A 139 10.13 8.70 14.88
N VAL A 140 10.73 7.61 14.42
CA VAL A 140 11.55 6.71 15.23
C VAL A 140 12.76 7.43 15.86
N PRO A 141 13.56 8.22 15.11
CA PRO A 141 14.71 8.91 15.69
C PRO A 141 14.33 9.98 16.71
N VAL A 142 13.17 10.64 16.51
CA VAL A 142 12.70 11.74 17.37
C VAL A 142 12.11 11.23 18.68
N LEU A 143 11.30 10.17 18.62
CA LEU A 143 10.69 9.56 19.80
C LEU A 143 11.62 8.58 20.52
N ASN A 144 12.75 8.21 19.90
CA ASN A 144 13.70 7.22 20.41
C ASN A 144 13.02 5.90 20.79
N ILE A 145 12.14 5.42 19.90
CA ILE A 145 11.42 4.14 20.04
C ILE A 145 12.09 3.06 19.19
N ASP A 146 11.94 1.80 19.58
CA ASP A 146 12.39 0.69 18.73
C ASP A 146 11.55 0.64 17.44
N ILE A 147 12.22 0.58 16.29
CA ILE A 147 11.58 0.43 14.97
C ILE A 147 10.68 -0.79 14.90
N HIS A 148 10.99 -1.86 15.64
CA HIS A 148 10.20 -3.09 15.68
C HIS A 148 8.75 -2.84 16.09
N HIS A 149 8.52 -1.93 17.04
CA HIS A 149 7.16 -1.56 17.45
C HIS A 149 6.39 -0.89 16.31
N VAL A 150 7.01 0.02 15.57
CA VAL A 150 6.39 0.69 14.43
C VAL A 150 6.14 -0.30 13.29
N VAL A 151 7.07 -1.22 13.03
CA VAL A 151 6.91 -2.32 12.07
C VAL A 151 5.68 -3.16 12.43
N ARG A 152 5.55 -3.59 13.69
CA ARG A 152 4.41 -4.41 14.13
C ARG A 152 3.07 -3.69 13.98
N ILE A 153 3.01 -2.41 14.33
CA ILE A 153 1.78 -1.61 14.20
C ILE A 153 1.41 -1.43 12.71
N CYS A 154 2.39 -1.08 11.86
CA CYS A 154 2.17 -0.94 10.41
C CYS A 154 1.80 -2.27 9.74
N TYR A 155 2.35 -3.40 10.22
CA TYR A 155 2.01 -4.73 9.71
C TYR A 155 0.53 -5.07 9.98
N VAL A 156 0.06 -4.83 11.20
CA VAL A 156 -1.35 -4.98 11.57
C VAL A 156 -2.22 -4.02 10.74
N ALA A 157 -1.81 -2.77 10.58
CA ALA A 157 -2.52 -1.79 9.76
C ALA A 157 -2.68 -2.25 8.30
N GLU A 158 -1.63 -2.82 7.69
CA GLU A 158 -1.67 -3.33 6.32
C GLU A 158 -2.66 -4.48 6.18
N ILE A 159 -2.68 -5.43 7.13
CA ILE A 159 -3.61 -6.57 7.11
C ILE A 159 -5.06 -6.09 7.23
N ILE A 160 -5.34 -5.19 8.18
CA ILE A 160 -6.69 -4.63 8.36
C ILE A 160 -7.12 -3.86 7.12
N LYS A 161 -6.22 -3.06 6.53
CA LYS A 161 -6.46 -2.31 5.31
C LYS A 161 -6.83 -3.21 4.13
N VAL A 162 -6.11 -4.33 3.95
CA VAL A 162 -6.38 -5.32 2.89
C VAL A 162 -7.77 -5.94 3.08
N VAL A 163 -8.06 -6.46 4.28
CA VAL A 163 -9.35 -7.12 4.55
C VAL A 163 -10.50 -6.12 4.40
N LEU A 164 -10.36 -4.90 4.93
CA LEU A 164 -11.35 -3.84 4.77
C LEU A 164 -11.60 -3.50 3.29
N SER A 165 -10.55 -3.43 2.47
CA SER A 165 -10.71 -3.15 1.03
C SER A 165 -11.52 -4.22 0.32
N PHE A 166 -11.29 -5.51 0.62
CA PHE A 166 -12.07 -6.60 0.03
C PHE A 166 -13.49 -6.70 0.58
N ILE A 167 -13.73 -6.30 1.83
CA ILE A 167 -15.09 -6.18 2.39
C ILE A 167 -15.89 -5.10 1.67
N LEU A 168 -15.27 -3.94 1.42
CA LEU A 168 -15.93 -2.81 0.75
C LEU A 168 -16.13 -3.06 -0.75
N ARG A 169 -15.17 -3.75 -1.40
CA ARG A 169 -15.20 -4.10 -2.83
C ARG A 169 -15.00 -5.59 -3.07
N PRO A 170 -16.01 -6.43 -2.80
CA PRO A 170 -15.91 -7.87 -2.98
C PRO A 170 -16.07 -8.30 -4.43
N GLU A 171 -16.45 -7.42 -5.37
CA GLU A 171 -16.90 -7.82 -6.71
C GLU A 171 -15.85 -8.62 -7.49
N GLY A 172 -14.59 -8.16 -7.46
CA GLY A 172 -13.48 -8.86 -8.11
C GLY A 172 -13.19 -10.22 -7.47
N LEU A 173 -13.31 -10.30 -6.15
CA LEU A 173 -13.10 -11.55 -5.41
C LEU A 173 -14.22 -12.56 -5.72
N VAL A 174 -15.47 -12.13 -5.64
CA VAL A 174 -16.65 -12.96 -5.91
C VAL A 174 -16.68 -13.40 -7.38
N ALA A 175 -16.36 -12.51 -8.33
CA ALA A 175 -16.28 -12.87 -9.75
C ALA A 175 -15.25 -13.98 -9.99
N GLN A 176 -14.05 -13.85 -9.41
CA GLN A 176 -13.01 -14.86 -9.55
C GLN A 176 -13.38 -16.20 -8.89
N LEU A 177 -14.06 -16.16 -7.75
CA LEU A 177 -14.53 -17.37 -7.07
C LEU A 177 -15.62 -18.07 -7.87
N ASN A 178 -16.55 -17.33 -8.47
CA ASN A 178 -17.59 -17.90 -9.33
C ASN A 178 -17.00 -18.52 -10.61
N CYS A 179 -16.00 -17.88 -11.23
CA CYS A 179 -15.26 -18.47 -12.35
C CYS A 179 -14.51 -19.74 -11.95
N SER A 180 -13.90 -19.76 -10.76
CA SER A 180 -13.17 -20.92 -10.24
C SER A 180 -14.12 -22.09 -9.91
N MET A 181 -15.32 -21.79 -9.38
CA MET A 181 -16.38 -22.78 -9.13
C MET A 181 -16.93 -23.38 -10.44
N LEU A 182 -17.02 -22.60 -11.51
CA LEU A 182 -17.42 -23.09 -12.84
C LEU A 182 -16.37 -24.00 -13.50
N LEU A 183 -15.09 -23.87 -13.11
CA LEU A 183 -13.98 -24.68 -13.62
C LEU A 183 -13.70 -25.93 -12.78
N MET A 184 -14.30 -26.04 -11.59
CA MET A 184 -14.09 -27.12 -10.62
C MET A 184 -15.41 -27.89 -10.43
N VAL A 185 -15.90 -28.51 -11.50
CA VAL A 185 -16.80 -29.68 -11.37
C VAL A 185 -15.89 -30.90 -11.29
N ASP A 186 -15.27 -31.10 -10.13
CA ASP A 186 -14.75 -32.42 -9.78
C ASP A 186 -14.76 -32.63 -8.27
N GLU A 187 -15.19 -33.84 -7.92
CA GLU A 187 -15.67 -34.29 -6.63
C GLU A 187 -14.54 -34.33 -5.57
N ALA A 188 -14.95 -34.25 -4.29
CA ALA A 188 -14.13 -34.36 -3.06
C ALA A 188 -13.47 -33.08 -2.52
N LYS A 189 -14.26 -32.21 -1.84
CA LYS A 189 -13.78 -31.37 -0.71
C LYS A 189 -14.88 -30.77 0.18
N GLU A 190 -16.04 -31.42 0.25
CA GLU A 190 -17.18 -30.93 1.06
C GLU A 190 -16.97 -31.10 2.57
N GLU A 191 -16.18 -32.08 3.02
CA GLU A 191 -15.99 -32.34 4.47
C GLU A 191 -15.00 -31.40 5.17
N ALA A 192 -14.13 -30.70 4.44
CA ALA A 192 -13.22 -29.70 5.03
C ALA A 192 -13.85 -28.28 5.08
N LEU A 193 -15.07 -28.11 4.59
CA LEU A 193 -15.69 -26.81 4.28
C LEU A 193 -16.63 -26.27 5.38
N THR A 194 -16.91 -27.04 6.43
CA THR A 194 -18.05 -26.80 7.33
C THR A 194 -17.78 -25.88 8.52
N GLN A 195 -16.53 -25.69 8.95
CA GLN A 195 -16.18 -24.71 9.98
C GLN A 195 -14.90 -23.97 9.59
N GLY A 196 -15.03 -22.70 9.19
CA GLY A 196 -13.90 -21.79 9.21
C GLY A 196 -13.46 -21.61 10.67
N PRO A 197 -12.17 -21.41 10.97
CA PRO A 197 -11.78 -21.12 12.33
C PRO A 197 -12.57 -19.91 12.86
N ASP A 198 -13.21 -20.04 14.02
CA ASP A 198 -14.12 -19.03 14.58
C ASP A 198 -13.46 -17.65 14.68
N PHE A 199 -12.14 -17.60 14.86
CA PHE A 199 -11.37 -16.36 14.90
C PHE A 199 -11.35 -15.58 13.56
N ILE A 200 -11.46 -16.25 12.41
CA ILE A 200 -11.51 -15.54 11.11
C ILE A 200 -12.86 -14.82 11.00
N ARG A 201 -13.93 -15.49 11.43
CA ARG A 201 -15.27 -14.90 11.49
C ARG A 201 -15.32 -13.76 12.50
N GLY A 202 -14.77 -13.96 13.70
CA GLY A 202 -14.69 -12.93 14.73
C GLY A 202 -13.97 -11.67 14.25
N PHE A 203 -12.82 -11.81 13.59
CA PHE A 203 -12.09 -10.69 13.00
C PHE A 203 -12.90 -9.97 11.91
N PHE A 204 -13.55 -10.72 11.03
CA PHE A 204 -14.42 -10.16 9.99
C PHE A 204 -15.57 -9.35 10.59
N ASP A 205 -16.30 -9.93 11.54
CA ASP A 205 -17.43 -9.29 12.22
C ASP A 205 -16.96 -8.04 12.98
N TRP A 206 -15.77 -8.07 13.59
CA TRP A 206 -15.15 -6.93 14.25
C TRP A 206 -14.86 -5.78 13.28
N ILE A 207 -14.28 -6.04 12.09
CA ILE A 207 -14.04 -4.99 11.08
C ILE A 207 -15.37 -4.38 10.63
N VAL A 208 -16.36 -5.23 10.34
CA VAL A 208 -17.70 -4.82 9.88
C VAL A 208 -18.39 -3.95 10.94
N ALA A 209 -18.39 -4.39 12.20
CA ALA A 209 -18.99 -3.65 13.31
C ALA A 209 -18.29 -2.29 13.51
N THR A 210 -16.96 -2.28 13.49
CA THR A 210 -16.15 -1.06 13.65
C THR A 210 -16.36 -0.06 12.51
N TYR A 211 -16.46 -0.56 11.27
CA TYR A 211 -16.76 0.26 10.11
C TYR A 211 -18.16 0.89 10.22
N ARG A 212 -19.19 0.10 10.55
CA ARG A 212 -20.57 0.61 10.70
C ARG A 212 -20.67 1.64 11.84
N ALA A 213 -20.04 1.36 12.98
CA ALA A 213 -20.05 2.26 14.14
C ALA A 213 -19.43 3.63 13.80
N SER A 214 -18.39 3.67 12.98
CA SER A 214 -17.75 4.92 12.56
C SER A 214 -18.49 5.65 11.44
N ALA A 215 -19.23 4.94 10.58
CA ALA A 215 -20.00 5.52 9.48
C ALA A 215 -21.30 6.22 9.93
N LEU A 216 -21.90 5.81 11.06
CA LEU A 216 -23.15 6.38 11.60
C LEU A 216 -23.05 7.85 12.06
N ARG A 217 -21.85 8.43 12.14
CA ARG A 217 -21.68 9.79 12.67
C ARG A 217 -22.07 10.90 11.68
N GLU A 218 -22.20 10.66 10.36
CA GLU A 218 -22.44 11.76 9.41
C GLU A 218 -23.38 11.52 8.20
N THR A 219 -23.92 10.33 7.89
CA THR A 219 -24.88 10.16 6.77
C THR A 219 -26.02 9.15 7.04
N ARG A 220 -27.22 9.46 6.51
CA ARG A 220 -28.51 8.75 6.70
C ARG A 220 -28.60 7.39 5.97
N ASN A 221 -27.53 6.96 5.31
CA ASN A 221 -27.32 5.62 4.79
C ASN A 221 -25.82 5.44 4.60
N PRO A 222 -25.09 4.82 5.55
CA PRO A 222 -23.75 4.35 5.26
C PRO A 222 -23.86 3.42 4.06
N GLY A 223 -23.09 3.66 3.00
CA GLY A 223 -23.15 2.85 1.79
C GLY A 223 -23.15 1.37 2.19
N ALA A 224 -24.21 0.65 1.79
CA ALA A 224 -24.43 -0.73 2.19
C ALA A 224 -23.12 -1.50 2.01
N LEU A 225 -22.70 -2.21 3.05
CA LEU A 225 -21.59 -3.13 2.90
C LEU A 225 -22.02 -4.15 1.85
N ASN A 226 -21.18 -4.38 0.85
CA ASN A 226 -21.50 -5.31 -0.24
C ASN A 226 -21.38 -6.78 0.20
N PHE A 227 -21.11 -7.03 1.49
CA PHE A 227 -20.61 -8.29 2.00
C PHE A 227 -21.09 -8.54 3.45
N ASP A 228 -22.39 -8.73 3.64
CA ASP A 228 -23.01 -8.78 4.97
C ASP A 228 -22.97 -10.15 5.67
N ASP A 229 -22.86 -11.26 4.92
CA ASP A 229 -22.73 -12.60 5.50
C ASP A 229 -21.91 -13.54 4.59
N PRO A 230 -20.58 -13.63 4.79
CA PRO A 230 -19.73 -14.48 3.96
C PRO A 230 -19.79 -15.95 4.37
N SER A 231 -19.77 -16.84 3.38
CA SER A 231 -19.60 -18.27 3.65
C SER A 231 -18.22 -18.56 4.28
N PRO A 232 -18.07 -19.64 5.06
CA PRO A 232 -16.79 -20.04 5.65
C PRO A 232 -15.66 -20.18 4.62
N TYR A 233 -16.01 -20.59 3.40
CA TYR A 233 -15.07 -20.66 2.28
C TYR A 233 -14.51 -19.28 1.92
N ILE A 234 -15.35 -18.26 1.81
CA ILE A 234 -14.89 -16.92 1.45
C ILE A 234 -14.03 -16.31 2.57
N LEU A 235 -14.38 -16.56 3.84
CA LEU A 235 -13.55 -16.13 4.98
C LEU A 235 -12.13 -16.71 4.91
N ARG A 236 -11.98 -18.00 4.55
CA ARG A 236 -10.66 -18.61 4.34
C ARG A 236 -9.93 -18.02 3.14
N VAL A 237 -10.65 -17.68 2.07
CA VAL A 237 -10.05 -16.99 0.91
C VAL A 237 -9.57 -15.60 1.31
N LEU A 238 -10.34 -14.83 2.09
CA LEU A 238 -9.92 -13.52 2.60
C LEU A 238 -8.65 -13.62 3.44
N ALA A 239 -8.54 -14.62 4.31
CA ALA A 239 -7.32 -14.87 5.08
C ALA A 239 -6.10 -15.14 4.18
N LYS A 240 -6.26 -15.98 3.14
CA LYS A 240 -5.20 -16.25 2.16
C LYS A 240 -4.81 -15.00 1.37
N VAL A 241 -5.80 -14.20 0.97
CA VAL A 241 -5.56 -12.93 0.26
C VAL A 241 -4.78 -11.97 1.17
N ALA A 242 -5.17 -11.82 2.44
CA ALA A 242 -4.43 -11.02 3.42
C ALA A 242 -2.97 -11.49 3.53
N ALA A 243 -2.72 -12.79 3.60
CA ALA A 243 -1.37 -13.36 3.60
C ALA A 243 -0.58 -13.01 2.33
N LYS A 244 -1.22 -13.01 1.15
CA LYS A 244 -0.57 -12.62 -0.12
C LYS A 244 -0.16 -11.16 -0.15
N TYR A 245 -0.94 -10.25 0.41
CA TYR A 245 -0.58 -8.83 0.53
C TYR A 245 0.45 -8.56 1.66
N ALA A 246 0.40 -9.35 2.73
CA ALA A 246 1.35 -9.28 3.84
C ALA A 246 2.78 -9.64 3.40
N LEU A 247 2.96 -10.59 2.47
CA LEU A 247 4.27 -11.04 2.04
C LEU A 247 5.15 -9.92 1.44
N PRO A 248 4.72 -9.14 0.42
CA PRO A 248 5.46 -7.99 -0.06
C PRO A 248 5.79 -6.97 1.04
N PHE A 249 4.87 -6.74 1.99
CA PHE A 249 5.14 -5.85 3.12
C PHE A 249 6.32 -6.36 3.97
N LEU A 250 6.32 -7.65 4.34
CA LEU A 250 7.39 -8.26 5.13
C LEU A 250 8.74 -8.27 4.40
N ARG A 251 8.73 -8.55 3.09
CA ARG A 251 9.93 -8.45 2.24
C ARG A 251 10.54 -7.04 2.28
N LYS A 252 9.71 -6.01 2.10
CA LYS A 252 10.15 -4.62 2.17
C LYS A 252 10.65 -4.24 3.56
N VAL A 253 10.03 -4.77 4.63
CA VAL A 253 10.51 -4.60 6.02
C VAL A 253 11.90 -5.21 6.21
N ALA A 254 12.14 -6.42 5.71
CA ALA A 254 13.46 -7.04 5.79
C ALA A 254 14.53 -6.18 5.09
N ILE A 255 14.22 -5.64 3.89
CA ILE A 255 15.11 -4.71 3.18
C ILE A 255 15.34 -3.45 4.02
N LEU A 256 14.28 -2.83 4.56
CA LEU A 256 14.36 -1.62 5.39
C LEU A 256 15.28 -1.82 6.61
N LEU A 257 15.07 -2.88 7.38
CA LEU A 257 15.85 -3.19 8.57
C LEU A 257 17.31 -3.46 8.24
N HIS A 258 17.60 -4.10 7.11
CA HIS A 258 18.97 -4.30 6.66
C HIS A 258 19.66 -3.00 6.25
N VAL A 259 19.01 -2.19 5.40
CA VAL A 259 19.66 -1.01 4.81
C VAL A 259 19.82 0.14 5.80
N GLN A 260 18.82 0.37 6.67
CA GLN A 260 18.81 1.49 7.61
C GLN A 260 19.30 1.12 9.01
N TYR A 261 19.00 -0.08 9.50
CA TYR A 261 19.33 -0.49 10.88
C TYR A 261 20.48 -1.50 10.95
N GLY A 262 21.01 -1.93 9.80
CA GLY A 262 22.13 -2.88 9.76
C GLY A 262 21.78 -4.27 10.26
N VAL A 263 20.50 -4.65 10.28
CA VAL A 263 20.08 -5.98 10.70
C VAL A 263 20.59 -7.01 9.69
N GLU A 264 21.36 -7.97 10.18
CA GLU A 264 21.80 -9.13 9.42
C GLU A 264 20.87 -10.31 9.73
N PHE A 265 20.34 -10.92 8.68
CA PHE A 265 19.46 -12.06 8.82
C PHE A 265 20.25 -13.35 8.59
N PRO A 266 20.28 -14.27 9.57
CA PRO A 266 20.99 -15.52 9.40
C PRO A 266 20.33 -16.35 8.29
N ASN A 267 21.15 -17.12 7.59
CA ASN A 267 20.67 -18.14 6.68
C ASN A 267 19.88 -19.18 7.49
N THR A 268 18.59 -19.36 7.19
CA THR A 268 17.68 -20.25 7.92
C THR A 268 17.96 -21.75 7.68
N GLY A 269 18.97 -22.10 6.88
CA GLY A 269 19.35 -23.48 6.60
C GLY A 269 18.26 -24.25 5.84
N VAL A 270 18.45 -25.57 5.73
CA VAL A 270 17.52 -26.49 5.04
C VAL A 270 16.30 -26.80 5.93
N ASP A 271 16.43 -26.66 7.25
CA ASP A 271 15.40 -27.06 8.23
C ASP A 271 14.10 -26.24 8.11
N CYS A 272 14.16 -25.06 7.49
CA CYS A 272 13.00 -24.20 7.24
C CYS A 272 12.56 -24.19 5.77
N ALA A 273 13.15 -25.01 4.89
CA ALA A 273 12.87 -24.97 3.45
C ALA A 273 11.42 -25.33 3.10
N ASP A 274 10.77 -26.15 3.91
CA ASP A 274 9.38 -26.59 3.70
C ASP A 274 8.34 -25.54 4.12
N LEU A 275 8.76 -24.52 4.89
CA LEU A 275 7.87 -23.45 5.33
C LEU A 275 7.62 -22.44 4.22
N SER A 276 6.39 -21.91 4.20
CA SER A 276 6.07 -20.81 3.30
C SER A 276 6.95 -19.60 3.61
N GLU A 277 7.27 -18.79 2.59
CA GLU A 277 8.15 -17.63 2.78
C GLU A 277 7.59 -16.62 3.80
N ILE A 278 6.26 -16.45 3.84
CA ILE A 278 5.63 -15.59 4.83
C ILE A 278 5.88 -16.09 6.26
N ASP A 279 5.81 -17.40 6.50
CA ASP A 279 6.06 -17.98 7.83
C ASP A 279 7.52 -17.82 8.23
N ARG A 280 8.44 -18.03 7.28
CA ARG A 280 9.88 -17.80 7.49
C ARG A 280 10.17 -16.34 7.85
N LEU A 281 9.64 -15.39 7.08
CA LEU A 281 9.84 -13.95 7.32
C LEU A 281 9.19 -13.51 8.64
N THR A 282 8.00 -14.01 8.95
CA THR A 282 7.28 -13.68 10.19
C THR A 282 8.06 -14.17 11.41
N SER A 283 8.57 -15.40 11.35
CA SER A 283 9.41 -15.99 12.42
C SER A 283 10.72 -15.22 12.59
N LEU A 284 11.41 -14.94 11.48
CA LEU A 284 12.67 -14.22 11.44
C LEU A 284 12.55 -12.79 11.99
N LEU A 285 11.47 -12.08 11.64
CA LEU A 285 11.17 -10.73 12.09
C LEU A 285 10.50 -10.69 13.48
N ARG A 286 10.20 -11.85 14.08
CA ARG A 286 9.46 -11.98 15.35
C ARG A 286 8.14 -11.20 15.33
N LEU A 287 7.41 -11.31 14.22
CA LEU A 287 6.08 -10.74 14.04
C LEU A 287 5.03 -11.82 14.28
N PRO A 288 3.80 -11.46 14.66
CA PRO A 288 2.72 -12.43 14.76
C PRO A 288 2.30 -12.94 13.37
N THR A 289 1.79 -14.16 13.28
CA THR A 289 1.21 -14.66 12.03
C THR A 289 -0.09 -13.94 11.68
N VAL A 290 -0.55 -14.06 10.43
CA VAL A 290 -1.85 -13.49 10.02
C VAL A 290 -3.00 -14.07 10.87
N GLU A 291 -2.90 -15.36 11.20
CA GLU A 291 -3.89 -16.06 12.04
C GLU A 291 -3.88 -15.54 13.47
N GLU A 292 -2.70 -15.35 14.07
CA GLU A 292 -2.55 -14.75 15.40
C GLU A 292 -3.09 -13.31 15.44
N ILE A 293 -2.90 -12.53 14.37
CA ILE A 293 -3.49 -11.20 14.26
C ILE A 293 -5.01 -11.30 14.24
N PHE A 294 -5.59 -12.18 13.43
CA PHE A 294 -7.06 -12.33 13.38
C PHE A 294 -7.62 -12.76 14.74
N ALA A 295 -6.96 -13.71 15.40
CA ALA A 295 -7.32 -14.14 16.75
C ALA A 295 -7.25 -12.99 17.78
N SER A 296 -6.28 -12.08 17.67
CA SER A 296 -6.12 -10.96 18.62
C SER A 296 -7.28 -9.96 18.63
N PHE A 297 -8.08 -9.90 17.56
CA PHE A 297 -9.26 -9.02 17.44
C PHE A 297 -10.58 -9.77 17.65
N SER A 298 -10.53 -11.08 17.90
CA SER A 298 -11.72 -11.92 18.14
C SER A 298 -12.09 -12.02 19.63
N GLY A 299 -11.26 -11.47 20.53
CA GLY A 299 -11.45 -11.47 21.99
C GLY A 299 -12.11 -10.20 22.55
N ASP A 300 -11.95 -9.93 23.85
CA ASP A 300 -12.51 -8.72 24.48
C ASP A 300 -11.76 -7.44 23.99
N PRO A 301 -12.46 -6.48 23.35
CA PRO A 301 -11.85 -5.24 22.84
C PRO A 301 -11.22 -4.34 23.91
N ARG A 302 -11.49 -4.59 25.19
CA ARG A 302 -10.94 -3.79 26.29
C ARG A 302 -9.48 -4.13 26.59
N GLU A 303 -9.05 -5.36 26.28
CA GLU A 303 -7.75 -5.90 26.64
C GLU A 303 -6.67 -5.60 25.58
N ASN A 304 -7.07 -5.39 24.32
CA ASN A 304 -6.13 -5.16 23.24
C ASN A 304 -5.99 -3.65 22.91
N PRO A 305 -4.83 -3.02 23.16
CA PRO A 305 -4.60 -1.61 22.80
C PRO A 305 -4.63 -1.37 21.28
N LEU A 306 -4.38 -2.41 20.46
CA LEU A 306 -4.43 -2.33 19.00
C LEU A 306 -5.86 -2.10 18.49
N ASP A 307 -6.89 -2.57 19.21
CA ASP A 307 -8.29 -2.36 18.84
C ASP A 307 -8.63 -0.87 18.72
N SER A 308 -8.18 -0.07 19.69
CA SER A 308 -8.49 1.36 19.71
C SER A 308 -7.77 2.13 18.60
N LEU A 309 -6.53 1.72 18.28
CA LEU A 309 -5.78 2.25 17.14
C LEU A 309 -6.46 1.89 15.82
N ALA A 310 -6.81 0.62 15.65
CA ALA A 310 -7.41 0.13 14.42
C ALA A 310 -8.82 0.70 14.19
N SER A 311 -9.63 0.84 15.24
CA SER A 311 -10.89 1.60 15.18
C SER A 311 -10.65 3.05 14.79
N GLY A 312 -9.59 3.68 15.29
CA GLY A 312 -9.19 5.03 14.91
C GLY A 312 -8.85 5.16 13.42
N TRP A 313 -8.05 4.23 12.86
CA TRP A 313 -7.72 4.24 11.44
C TRP A 313 -8.94 4.04 10.54
N ILE A 314 -9.83 3.10 10.88
CA ILE A 314 -11.09 2.87 10.16
C ILE A 314 -11.98 4.12 10.22
N ALA A 315 -12.09 4.74 11.40
CA ALA A 315 -12.89 5.95 11.56
C ALA A 315 -12.34 7.12 10.74
N HIS A 316 -11.02 7.33 10.75
CA HIS A 316 -10.38 8.39 9.97
C HIS A 316 -10.60 8.21 8.46
N TRP A 317 -10.46 6.98 7.99
CA TRP A 317 -10.74 6.63 6.60
C TRP A 317 -12.19 6.95 6.21
N ASN A 318 -13.14 6.76 7.11
CA ASN A 318 -14.54 7.05 6.87
C ASN A 318 -14.85 8.56 6.89
N THR A 319 -14.24 9.32 7.79
CA THR A 319 -14.51 10.77 7.94
C THR A 319 -13.79 11.65 6.93
N SER A 320 -12.63 11.22 6.42
CA SER A 320 -11.80 12.05 5.52
C SER A 320 -12.23 11.97 4.05
N ARG A 321 -13.33 11.27 3.73
CA ARG A 321 -13.85 11.22 2.36
C ARG A 321 -14.54 12.53 1.98
N PRO A 322 -14.29 13.07 0.78
CA PRO A 322 -14.96 14.28 0.31
C PRO A 322 -16.47 14.06 0.23
N LYS A 323 -17.22 14.90 0.96
CA LYS A 323 -18.69 14.94 0.93
C LYS A 323 -19.13 15.50 -0.42
N GLY A 324 -19.31 14.66 -1.44
CA GLY A 324 -19.78 15.12 -2.75
C GLY A 324 -19.70 14.13 -3.91
N GLU A 325 -18.84 13.11 -3.83
CA GLU A 325 -18.80 12.09 -4.86
C GLU A 325 -19.85 11.01 -4.59
N SER A 326 -20.88 10.96 -5.43
CA SER A 326 -21.92 9.91 -5.49
C SER A 326 -21.38 8.54 -5.89
N ARG A 327 -20.06 8.33 -5.81
CA ARG A 327 -19.41 7.06 -6.14
C ARG A 327 -19.50 6.11 -4.95
N ARG A 328 -19.65 4.82 -5.26
CA ARG A 328 -19.70 3.69 -4.30
C ARG A 328 -18.56 3.83 -3.28
N PRO A 329 -18.68 3.26 -2.05
CA PRO A 329 -17.59 3.30 -1.09
C PRO A 329 -16.34 2.63 -1.68
N GLU A 330 -15.41 3.44 -2.21
CA GLU A 330 -14.13 2.96 -2.73
C GLU A 330 -13.35 2.38 -1.54
N GLY A 331 -12.86 1.14 -1.62
CA GLY A 331 -12.00 0.57 -0.58
C GLY A 331 -10.66 1.31 -0.48
N PRO A 332 -9.91 1.17 0.62
CA PRO A 332 -8.53 1.63 0.69
C PRO A 332 -7.70 1.16 -0.52
N PRO A 333 -6.84 2.00 -1.12
CA PRO A 333 -6.02 1.60 -2.26
C PRO A 333 -5.00 0.53 -1.84
N LEU A 334 -4.93 -0.58 -2.59
CA LEU A 334 -3.99 -1.67 -2.34
C LEU A 334 -2.91 -1.76 -3.43
N SER A 335 -1.66 -1.97 -3.03
CA SER A 335 -0.55 -2.24 -3.95
C SER A 335 -0.61 -3.68 -4.41
N HIS A 336 -0.61 -3.93 -5.73
CA HIS A 336 -0.70 -5.29 -6.28
C HIS A 336 0.37 -6.21 -5.68
N PRO A 337 0.03 -7.42 -5.19
CA PRO A 337 0.97 -8.25 -4.43
C PRO A 337 1.74 -9.27 -5.29
N ALA A 338 1.30 -9.51 -6.53
CA ALA A 338 1.90 -10.52 -7.40
C ALA A 338 2.93 -9.91 -8.35
N ILE A 339 3.48 -10.76 -9.21
CA ILE A 339 4.43 -10.40 -10.25
C ILE A 339 3.71 -9.49 -11.25
N TYR A 340 4.37 -8.39 -11.64
CA TYR A 340 3.88 -7.58 -12.75
C TYR A 340 4.24 -8.28 -14.06
N GLU A 341 3.24 -8.93 -14.64
CA GLU A 341 3.37 -9.55 -15.96
C GLU A 341 2.84 -8.61 -17.03
N LEU A 342 3.51 -8.60 -18.18
CA LEU A 342 2.96 -7.97 -19.37
C LEU A 342 1.71 -8.74 -19.79
N VAL A 343 0.71 -8.03 -20.30
CA VAL A 343 -0.49 -8.68 -20.86
C VAL A 343 -0.04 -9.61 -21.98
N GLY A 344 -0.35 -10.90 -21.84
CA GLY A 344 -0.05 -11.88 -22.88
C GLY A 344 -0.66 -11.47 -24.20
N LEU A 345 0.08 -11.69 -25.30
CA LEU A 345 -0.41 -11.38 -26.64
C LEU A 345 -1.71 -12.18 -26.91
N PRO A 346 -2.78 -11.55 -27.41
CA PRO A 346 -4.00 -12.25 -27.79
C PRO A 346 -3.70 -13.36 -28.81
N LYS A 347 -4.48 -14.45 -28.78
CA LYS A 347 -4.34 -15.56 -29.75
C LYS A 347 -4.40 -15.11 -31.22
N TYR A 348 -5.09 -14.00 -31.49
CA TYR A 348 -5.24 -13.39 -32.81
C TYR A 348 -4.54 -12.03 -32.87
N TYR A 349 -3.35 -11.92 -32.26
CA TYR A 349 -2.57 -10.69 -32.29
C TYR A 349 -2.28 -10.24 -33.72
N ASP A 350 -2.01 -11.17 -34.64
CA ASP A 350 -1.78 -10.86 -36.06
C ASP A 350 -3.00 -10.15 -36.68
N THR A 351 -4.21 -10.66 -36.44
CA THR A 351 -5.46 -10.03 -36.89
C THR A 351 -5.67 -8.66 -36.26
N LEU A 352 -5.38 -8.52 -34.96
CA LEU A 352 -5.49 -7.24 -34.26
C LEU A 352 -4.49 -6.21 -34.80
N PHE A 353 -3.28 -6.66 -35.14
CA PHE A 353 -2.23 -5.83 -35.72
C PHE A 353 -2.60 -5.37 -37.14
N ASP A 354 -3.12 -6.28 -37.96
CA ASP A 354 -3.63 -5.95 -39.30
C ASP A 354 -4.79 -4.96 -39.24
N GLU A 355 -5.76 -5.18 -38.34
CA GLU A 355 -6.86 -4.24 -38.10
C GLU A 355 -6.36 -2.88 -37.61
N ALA A 356 -5.36 -2.86 -36.72
CA ALA A 356 -4.76 -1.62 -36.23
C ALA A 356 -4.06 -0.85 -37.36
N ASN A 357 -3.37 -1.53 -38.29
CA ASN A 357 -2.71 -0.89 -39.42
C ASN A 357 -3.69 -0.40 -40.50
N GLN A 358 -4.87 -1.00 -40.61
CA GLN A 358 -5.92 -0.54 -41.53
C GLN A 358 -6.66 0.71 -41.02
N ARG A 359 -6.58 1.01 -39.72
CA ARG A 359 -7.25 2.16 -39.13
C ARG A 359 -6.54 3.47 -39.47
N ARG A 360 -7.32 4.56 -39.49
CA ARG A 360 -6.82 5.92 -39.67
C ARG A 360 -6.84 6.66 -38.34
N CYS A 361 -5.91 7.59 -38.18
CA CYS A 361 -5.80 8.43 -37.00
C CYS A 361 -7.11 9.19 -36.77
N PRO A 362 -7.73 9.10 -35.58
CA PRO A 362 -8.99 9.78 -35.29
C PRO A 362 -8.85 11.31 -35.33
N THR A 363 -7.65 11.85 -35.10
CA THR A 363 -7.40 13.30 -35.11
C THR A 363 -7.09 13.85 -36.51
N THR A 364 -6.37 13.09 -37.35
CA THR A 364 -5.87 13.61 -38.64
C THR A 364 -6.45 12.94 -39.88
N GLY A 365 -7.13 11.80 -39.74
CA GLY A 365 -7.62 10.99 -40.87
C GLY A 365 -6.52 10.34 -41.74
N LYS A 366 -5.25 10.52 -41.38
CA LYS A 366 -4.09 9.90 -42.05
C LYS A 366 -3.82 8.50 -41.48
N GLU A 367 -2.91 7.77 -42.11
CA GLU A 367 -2.44 6.48 -41.59
C GLU A 367 -1.85 6.64 -40.19
N LEU A 368 -2.03 5.61 -39.36
CA LEU A 368 -1.54 5.60 -37.99
C LEU A 368 -0.01 5.51 -37.97
N THR A 369 0.59 6.26 -37.06
CA THR A 369 2.03 6.19 -36.78
C THR A 369 2.19 5.54 -35.42
N ASP A 370 2.85 4.38 -35.36
CA ASP A 370 2.99 3.57 -34.13
C ASP A 370 1.63 3.27 -33.47
N PRO A 371 0.79 2.42 -34.10
CA PRO A 371 -0.58 2.19 -33.66
C PRO A 371 -0.63 1.55 -32.27
N CYS A 372 -1.31 2.23 -31.35
CA CYS A 372 -1.51 1.78 -29.97
C CYS A 372 -3.00 1.52 -29.72
N LEU A 373 -3.32 0.41 -29.04
CA LEU A 373 -4.66 0.06 -28.59
C LEU A 373 -4.80 0.35 -27.08
N CYS A 374 -5.82 1.12 -26.69
CA CYS A 374 -6.17 1.24 -25.27
C CYS A 374 -6.99 0.03 -24.81
N LEU A 375 -6.53 -0.69 -23.79
CA LEU A 375 -7.22 -1.87 -23.26
C LEU A 375 -8.47 -1.55 -22.42
N PHE A 376 -8.67 -0.29 -22.02
CA PHE A 376 -9.84 0.12 -21.24
C PHE A 376 -11.01 0.53 -22.13
N CYS A 377 -10.75 1.27 -23.19
CA CYS A 377 -11.78 1.81 -24.08
C CYS A 377 -11.77 1.20 -25.50
N SER A 378 -10.82 0.32 -25.80
CA SER A 378 -10.68 -0.38 -27.09
C SER A 378 -10.50 0.56 -28.30
N GLU A 379 -10.04 1.80 -28.08
CA GLU A 379 -9.75 2.76 -29.15
C GLU A 379 -8.30 2.63 -29.63
N ILE A 380 -8.07 2.82 -30.93
CA ILE A 380 -6.75 2.75 -31.59
C ILE A 380 -6.32 4.17 -32.00
N PHE A 381 -5.08 4.54 -31.69
CA PHE A 381 -4.53 5.87 -31.96
C PHE A 381 -3.00 5.82 -32.15
N CYS A 382 -2.39 6.96 -32.53
CA CYS A 382 -0.95 7.04 -32.67
C CYS A 382 -0.26 7.13 -31.30
N GLY A 383 0.76 6.30 -31.06
CA GLY A 383 1.50 6.24 -29.81
C GLY A 383 2.46 7.40 -29.61
N GLN A 384 3.58 7.38 -30.33
CA GLN A 384 4.65 8.38 -30.21
C GLN A 384 4.48 9.63 -31.09
N ALA A 385 3.35 9.79 -31.79
CA ALA A 385 3.14 10.90 -32.71
C ALA A 385 2.49 12.12 -32.04
N THR A 386 2.91 13.32 -32.44
CA THR A 386 2.35 14.60 -31.98
C THR A 386 0.93 14.86 -32.47
N CYS A 387 0.46 14.11 -33.47
CA CYS A 387 -0.87 14.31 -34.07
C CYS A 387 -2.03 13.95 -33.14
N CYS A 388 -1.80 13.11 -32.13
CA CYS A 388 -2.79 12.78 -31.10
C CYS A 388 -2.58 13.56 -29.80
N MET A 389 -1.69 14.56 -29.82
CA MET A 389 -1.41 15.42 -28.68
C MET A 389 -2.53 16.47 -28.53
N ASP A 390 -2.99 16.69 -27.31
CA ASP A 390 -3.98 17.72 -27.00
C ASP A 390 -3.35 19.10 -26.71
N GLU A 391 -4.17 20.10 -26.40
CA GLU A 391 -3.72 21.44 -26.04
C GLU A 391 -2.85 21.47 -24.77
N SER A 392 -2.98 20.45 -23.91
CA SER A 392 -2.21 20.29 -22.66
C SER A 392 -0.88 19.55 -22.87
N LYS A 393 -0.51 19.25 -24.12
CA LYS A 393 0.70 18.50 -24.53
C LYS A 393 0.73 17.05 -24.05
N ILE A 394 -0.43 16.48 -23.75
CA ILE A 394 -0.59 15.08 -23.39
C ILE A 394 -0.79 14.27 -24.68
N GLY A 395 0.07 13.27 -24.90
CA GLY A 395 -0.02 12.38 -26.07
C GLY A 395 -1.25 11.47 -26.05
N GLY A 396 -1.55 10.85 -27.20
CA GLY A 396 -2.75 10.02 -27.40
C GLY A 396 -2.94 8.91 -26.36
N CYS A 397 -1.86 8.17 -26.04
CA CYS A 397 -1.86 7.13 -25.00
C CYS A 397 -2.25 7.68 -23.61
N ASN A 398 -1.62 8.78 -23.20
CA ASN A 398 -1.77 9.30 -21.85
C ASN A 398 -3.14 9.95 -21.63
N ARG A 399 -3.73 10.55 -22.68
CA ARG A 399 -5.09 11.10 -22.63
C ARG A 399 -6.15 10.06 -22.28
N HIS A 400 -5.95 8.81 -22.68
CA HIS A 400 -6.90 7.72 -22.41
C HIS A 400 -6.74 7.11 -21.01
N VAL A 401 -5.67 7.44 -20.29
CA VAL A 401 -5.52 7.06 -18.87
C VAL A 401 -6.47 7.87 -17.98
N GLU A 402 -6.89 9.06 -18.42
CA GLU A 402 -7.78 9.96 -17.69
C GLU A 402 -9.28 9.79 -18.03
N LYS A 403 -9.60 9.04 -19.10
CA LYS A 403 -10.98 8.68 -19.48
C LYS A 403 -11.48 7.49 -18.66
#